data_AF-A0A5B7UVH2-F1
#
_entry.id   AF-A0A5B7UVH2-F1
#
_cell.length_a   1.000
_cell.length_b   1.000
_cell.length_c   1.000
_cell.angle_alpha   90.00
_cell.angle_beta   90.00
_cell.angle_gamma   90.00
#
_symmetry.space_group_name_H-M   'P 1'
#
loop_
_entity.id
_entity.type
_entity.pdbx_description
1 polymer ?
#
loop_
_entity_poly.entity_id
_entity_poly.type
_entity_poly.pdbx_seq_one_letter_code
_entity_poly.pdbx_strand_id
1 'polypeptide(L)'
;MTDGPAEDNALPIPPPFMWDCQECVRWLCRLARKWGAPEGCFWEQLQVARHIAEVHPERVPPQHLDGCELCLGYSRRNDGDVTLVWAQHRARGLFMPPSLARLL
;
A
#
# COMPACT_ATOMS: atom_id res chain seq x y z
N MET A 1 29.53 -17.44 1.01
CA MET A 1 29.20 -16.78 -0.27
C MET A 1 28.11 -17.58 -0.93
N THR A 2 26.87 -17.09 -0.87
CA THR A 2 25.78 -17.33 -1.83
C THR A 2 24.74 -16.23 -1.55
N ASP A 3 24.93 -15.08 -2.20
CA ASP A 3 23.89 -14.08 -2.43
C ASP A 3 22.76 -14.74 -3.22
N GLY A 4 21.60 -14.91 -2.60
CA GLY A 4 20.35 -15.16 -3.34
C GLY A 4 19.91 -13.86 -4.03
N PRO A 5 19.22 -13.92 -5.18
CA PRO A 5 19.00 -12.74 -6.01
C PRO A 5 18.14 -11.73 -5.24
N ALA A 6 18.52 -10.45 -5.37
CA ALA A 6 17.90 -9.27 -4.78
C ALA A 6 16.47 -8.97 -5.31
N GLU A 7 15.62 -9.99 -5.47
CA GLU A 7 14.26 -9.84 -5.99
C GLU A 7 13.29 -9.25 -4.95
N ASP A 8 13.62 -9.33 -3.67
CA ASP A 8 12.76 -8.87 -2.56
C ASP A 8 12.79 -7.34 -2.34
N ASN A 9 13.61 -6.62 -3.11
CA ASN A 9 13.80 -5.16 -3.00
C ASN A 9 13.46 -4.39 -4.28
N ALA A 10 12.82 -5.03 -5.27
CA ALA A 10 12.40 -4.34 -6.48
C ALA A 10 11.30 -3.30 -6.16
N LEU A 11 11.44 -2.08 -6.70
CA LEU A 11 10.41 -1.06 -6.56
C LEU A 11 9.12 -1.55 -7.25
N PRO A 12 7.99 -1.61 -6.54
CA PRO A 12 6.74 -2.09 -7.09
C PRO A 12 6.25 -1.17 -8.21
N ILE A 13 5.67 -1.77 -9.24
CA ILE A 13 5.11 -1.02 -10.37
C ILE A 13 3.69 -0.55 -9.96
N PRO A 14 3.45 0.76 -9.84
CA PRO A 14 2.14 1.26 -9.46
C PRO A 14 1.12 1.10 -10.60
N PRO A 15 -0.17 0.92 -10.28
CA PRO A 15 -1.23 0.87 -11.28
C PRO A 15 -1.30 2.12 -12.17
N PRO A 16 -1.76 1.99 -13.43
CA PRO A 16 -1.81 3.10 -14.39
C PRO A 16 -2.49 4.37 -13.87
N PHE A 17 -3.61 4.25 -13.15
CA PHE A 17 -4.39 5.41 -12.68
C PHE A 17 -3.58 6.35 -11.77
N MET A 18 -2.54 5.85 -11.10
CA MET A 18 -1.71 6.65 -10.21
C MET A 18 -0.85 7.66 -10.97
N TRP A 19 -0.63 7.44 -12.27
CA TRP A 19 0.09 8.38 -13.14
C TRP A 19 -0.79 9.53 -13.63
N ASP A 20 -2.11 9.35 -13.63
CA ASP A 20 -3.08 10.37 -14.03
C ASP A 20 -3.41 11.36 -12.89
N CYS A 21 -3.03 11.03 -11.64
CA CYS A 21 -3.21 11.88 -10.47
C CYS A 21 -1.88 12.51 -10.02
N GLN A 22 -1.80 13.84 -10.06
CA GLN A 22 -0.58 14.56 -9.66
C GLN A 22 -0.14 14.26 -8.23
N GLU A 23 -1.09 14.08 -7.30
CA GLU A 23 -0.77 13.79 -5.91
C GLU A 23 -0.25 12.36 -5.72
N CYS A 24 -0.85 11.38 -6.42
CA CYS A 24 -0.31 10.02 -6.50
C CYS A 24 1.14 10.04 -7.01
N VAL A 25 1.42 10.77 -8.10
CA VAL A 25 2.78 10.90 -8.64
C VAL A 25 3.75 11.53 -7.63
N ARG A 26 3.32 12.58 -6.90
CA ARG A 26 4.15 13.19 -5.85
C ARG A 26 4.51 12.20 -4.76
N TRP A 27 3.56 11.40 -4.29
CA TRP A 27 3.80 10.38 -3.27
C TRP A 27 4.66 9.23 -3.78
N LEU A 28 4.43 8.75 -5.00
CA LEU A 28 5.26 7.73 -5.63
C LEU A 28 6.72 8.19 -5.79
N CYS A 29 6.95 9.44 -6.19
CA CYS A 29 8.29 10.01 -6.27
C CYS A 29 8.97 10.09 -4.89
N ARG A 30 8.22 10.41 -3.81
CA ARG A 30 8.76 10.40 -2.44
C ARG A 30 9.10 8.98 -2.00
N LEU A 31 8.21 8.02 -2.25
CA LEU A 31 8.42 6.61 -1.98
C LEU A 31 9.68 6.09 -2.68
N ALA A 32 9.82 6.36 -3.98
CA ALA A 32 10.98 5.95 -4.78
C ALA A 32 12.30 6.54 -4.26
N ARG A 33 12.30 7.81 -3.79
CA ARG A 33 13.50 8.43 -3.20
C ARG A 33 13.92 7.80 -1.87
N LYS A 34 12.97 7.24 -1.13
CA LYS A 34 13.20 6.55 0.15
C LYS A 34 13.39 5.05 -0.02
N TRP A 35 13.19 4.53 -1.23
CA TRP A 35 13.36 3.13 -1.54
C TRP A 35 14.84 2.75 -1.43
N GLY A 36 15.19 1.95 -0.42
CA GLY A 36 16.57 1.59 -0.09
C GLY A 36 17.28 2.53 0.88
N ALA A 37 16.61 3.56 1.40
CA ALA A 37 17.16 4.37 2.50
C ALA A 37 17.22 3.54 3.80
N PRO A 38 18.25 3.72 4.66
CA PRO A 38 18.38 2.98 5.92
C PRO A 38 17.19 3.16 6.86
N GLU A 39 16.53 4.33 6.81
CA GLU A 39 15.36 4.64 7.62
C GLU A 39 14.06 3.97 7.10
N GLY A 40 14.11 3.39 5.90
CA GLY A 40 12.96 2.82 5.21
C GLY A 40 12.03 3.89 4.61
N CYS A 41 10.90 3.43 4.10
CA CYS A 41 9.89 4.25 3.42
C CYS A 41 8.45 4.00 3.92
N PHE A 42 8.34 3.47 5.14
CA PHE A 42 7.05 3.04 5.71
C PHE A 42 6.05 4.20 5.81
N TRP A 43 6.52 5.40 6.14
CA TRP A 43 5.64 6.57 6.20
C TRP A 43 5.10 6.97 4.82
N GLU A 44 5.96 7.01 3.80
CA GLU A 44 5.56 7.29 2.41
C GLU A 44 4.56 6.24 1.91
N GLN A 45 4.82 4.98 2.23
CA GLN A 45 3.93 3.85 1.97
C GLN A 45 2.52 4.07 2.55
N LEU A 46 2.42 4.52 3.81
CA LEU A 46 1.14 4.85 4.44
C LEU A 46 0.46 6.05 3.79
N GLN A 47 1.21 7.08 3.39
CA GLN A 47 0.63 8.27 2.76
C GLN A 47 0.07 7.98 1.36
N VAL A 48 0.74 7.15 0.55
CA VAL A 48 0.19 6.71 -0.74
C VAL A 48 -1.15 5.99 -0.53
N ALA A 49 -1.20 5.03 0.41
CA ALA A 49 -2.41 4.27 0.69
C ALA A 49 -3.55 5.13 1.23
N ARG A 50 -3.23 6.10 2.10
CA ARG A 50 -4.16 7.11 2.59
C ARG A 50 -4.76 7.93 1.46
N HIS A 51 -3.92 8.47 0.60
CA HIS A 51 -4.37 9.29 -0.53
C HIS A 51 -5.29 8.50 -1.46
N ILE A 52 -4.94 7.25 -1.79
CA ILE A 52 -5.81 6.37 -2.60
C ILE A 52 -7.16 6.15 -1.91
N ALA A 53 -7.18 5.84 -0.61
CA ALA A 53 -8.43 5.59 0.09
C ALA A 53 -9.34 6.82 0.18
N GLU A 54 -8.76 8.02 0.32
CA GLU A 54 -9.50 9.28 0.46
C GLU A 54 -9.95 9.86 -0.90
N VAL A 55 -9.09 9.77 -1.93
CA VAL A 55 -9.29 10.48 -3.22
C VAL A 55 -9.70 9.54 -4.35
N HIS A 56 -9.37 8.25 -4.24
CA HIS A 56 -9.65 7.22 -5.25
C HIS A 56 -10.34 5.99 -4.62
N PRO A 57 -11.44 6.16 -3.87
CA PRO A 57 -12.10 5.05 -3.19
C PRO A 57 -12.56 3.94 -4.15
N GLU A 58 -12.88 4.28 -5.39
CA GLU A 58 -13.25 3.34 -6.46
C GLU A 58 -12.07 2.49 -6.96
N ARG A 59 -10.84 2.89 -6.64
CA ARG A 59 -9.61 2.16 -6.99
C ARG A 59 -9.09 1.28 -5.86
N VAL A 60 -9.70 1.36 -4.68
CA VAL A 60 -9.32 0.50 -3.54
C VAL A 60 -9.66 -0.95 -3.88
N PRO A 61 -8.68 -1.89 -3.85
CA PRO A 61 -8.91 -3.30 -4.14
C PRO A 61 -9.98 -3.92 -3.23
N PRO A 62 -10.62 -5.03 -3.64
CA PRO A 62 -11.42 -5.85 -2.72
C PRO A 62 -10.55 -6.37 -1.56
N GLN A 63 -11.20 -6.99 -0.56
CA GLN A 63 -10.49 -7.61 0.55
C GLN A 63 -9.45 -8.64 0.06
N HIS A 64 -8.33 -8.73 0.77
CA HIS A 64 -7.33 -9.77 0.52
C HIS A 64 -7.95 -11.16 0.79
N LEU A 65 -7.87 -12.08 -0.19
CA LEU A 65 -8.56 -13.39 -0.17
C LEU A 65 -7.72 -14.52 0.43
N ASP A 66 -6.44 -14.30 0.67
CA ASP A 66 -5.47 -15.30 1.13
C ASP A 66 -5.29 -15.31 2.65
N GLY A 67 -6.41 -15.25 3.37
CA GLY A 67 -6.43 -15.40 4.83
C GLY A 67 -5.90 -14.21 5.60
N CYS A 68 -5.96 -13.00 5.05
CA CYS A 68 -5.55 -11.78 5.76
C CYS A 68 -6.43 -11.52 6.99
N GLU A 69 -5.89 -11.80 8.17
CA GLU A 69 -6.59 -11.67 9.45
C GLU A 69 -7.07 -10.23 9.73
N LEU A 70 -6.33 -9.23 9.25
CA LEU A 70 -6.73 -7.82 9.38
C LEU A 70 -7.99 -7.51 8.56
N CYS A 71 -8.08 -7.97 7.31
CA CYS A 71 -9.31 -7.84 6.53
C CYS A 71 -10.50 -8.53 7.21
N LEU A 72 -10.29 -9.71 7.80
CA LEU A 72 -11.33 -10.39 8.59
C LEU A 72 -11.73 -9.57 9.83
N GLY A 73 -10.77 -8.98 10.53
CA GLY A 73 -11.02 -8.12 11.69
C GLY A 73 -11.80 -6.86 11.33
N TYR A 74 -11.43 -6.19 10.22
CA TYR A 74 -12.11 -5.00 9.73
C TYR A 74 -13.52 -5.30 9.22
N SER A 75 -13.72 -6.40 8.47
CA SER A 75 -15.04 -6.76 7.91
C SER A 75 -16.14 -6.97 8.95
N ARG A 76 -15.76 -7.27 10.20
CA ARG A 76 -16.70 -7.46 11.32
C ARG A 76 -17.12 -6.14 12.00
N ARG A 77 -16.55 -5.01 11.59
CA ARG A 77 -16.77 -3.68 12.19
C ARG A 77 -17.48 -2.78 11.19
N ASN A 78 -18.40 -1.94 11.67
CA ASN A 78 -19.14 -0.98 10.84
C ASN A 78 -18.99 0.47 11.36
N ASP A 79 -17.77 0.81 11.74
CA ASP A 79 -17.36 2.15 12.15
C ASP A 79 -16.76 2.87 10.93
N GLY A 80 -17.13 4.14 10.73
CA GLY A 80 -16.64 4.97 9.62
C GLY A 80 -15.12 5.15 9.62
N ASP A 81 -14.51 5.36 10.81
CA ASP A 81 -13.05 5.49 10.94
C ASP A 81 -12.36 4.16 10.59
N VAL A 82 -12.96 3.06 11.04
CA VAL A 82 -12.47 1.70 10.73
C VAL A 82 -12.60 1.40 9.23
N THR A 83 -13.64 1.90 8.58
CA THR A 83 -13.85 1.72 7.13
C THR A 83 -12.75 2.40 6.33
N LEU A 84 -12.35 3.62 6.72
CA LEU A 84 -11.24 4.32 6.09
C LEU A 84 -9.91 3.59 6.32
N VAL A 85 -9.62 3.17 7.55
CA VAL A 85 -8.40 2.39 7.86
C VAL A 85 -8.37 1.08 7.07
N TRP A 86 -9.50 0.40 6.92
CA TRP A 86 -9.58 -0.81 6.11
C TRP A 86 -9.35 -0.55 4.62
N ALA A 87 -9.88 0.55 4.09
CA ALA A 87 -9.61 0.97 2.71
C ALA A 87 -8.11 1.26 2.49
N GLN A 88 -7.45 1.94 3.44
CA GLN A 88 -6.01 2.15 3.41
C GLN A 88 -5.23 0.84 3.41
N HIS A 89 -5.58 -0.09 4.30
CA HIS A 89 -4.97 -1.42 4.35
C HIS A 89 -5.05 -2.15 3.01
N ARG A 90 -6.22 -2.17 2.36
CA ARG A 90 -6.40 -2.78 1.03
C ARG A 90 -5.62 -2.05 -0.07
N ALA A 91 -5.55 -0.72 -0.02
CA ALA A 91 -4.85 0.09 -1.00
C ALA A 91 -3.33 -0.19 -1.04
N ARG A 92 -2.72 -0.59 0.07
CA ARG A 92 -1.28 -0.93 0.11
C ARG A 92 -0.91 -2.07 -0.84
N GLY A 93 -1.84 -3.02 -1.07
CA GLY A 93 -1.63 -4.13 -1.99
C GLY A 93 -1.46 -3.73 -3.47
N LEU A 94 -1.76 -2.48 -3.84
CA LEU A 94 -1.55 -1.98 -5.19
C LEU A 94 -0.09 -1.71 -5.53
N PHE A 95 0.74 -1.43 -4.52
CA PHE A 95 2.11 -0.94 -4.72
C PHE A 95 3.05 -1.45 -3.61
N MET A 96 2.73 -2.56 -2.95
CA MET A 96 3.62 -3.22 -1.99
C MET A 96 3.51 -4.74 -2.14
N PRO A 97 4.58 -5.49 -1.83
CA PRO A 97 4.48 -6.93 -1.74
C PRO A 97 3.53 -7.34 -0.59
N PRO A 98 2.87 -8.51 -0.69
CA PRO A 98 1.91 -9.00 0.30
C PRO A 98 2.43 -9.01 1.75
N SER A 99 3.70 -9.34 1.96
CA SER A 99 4.35 -9.39 3.27
C SER A 99 4.36 -8.02 3.97
N LEU A 100 4.54 -6.93 3.22
CA LEU A 100 4.54 -5.57 3.75
C LEU A 100 3.14 -4.96 3.79
N ALA A 101 2.35 -5.16 2.73
CA ALA A 101 1.02 -4.57 2.60
C ALA A 101 0.09 -4.92 3.77
N ARG A 102 0.33 -6.08 4.43
CA ARG A 102 -0.59 -6.69 5.40
C ARG A 102 -0.09 -6.69 6.83
N LEU A 103 1.03 -6.02 7.12
CA LEU A 103 1.54 -5.91 8.49
C LEU A 103 0.57 -5.19 9.43
N LEU A 104 -0.19 -4.21 8.91
CA LEU A 104 -1.03 -3.29 9.69
C LEU A 104 -2.29 -2.87 8.94
#